data_AF-A0A7C3A002-F1
#
_entry.id   AF-A0A7C3A002-F1
#
_cell.length_a   1.000
_cell.length_b   1.000
_cell.length_c   1.000
_cell.angle_alpha   90.00
_cell.angle_beta   90.00
_cell.angle_gamma   90.00
#
_symmetry.space_group_name_H-M   'P 1'
#
loop_
_entity.id
_entity.type
_entity.pdbx_description
1 polymer ?
#
loop_
_entity_poly.entity_id
_entity_poly.type
_entity_poly.pdbx_seq_one_letter_code
_entity_poly.pdbx_strand_id
1 'polypeptide(L)'
;MSSTAIPAHGNLLHFKDLEGFAEVRDAGLRYDDDRGRRYMDIFGEVTGQINVTYCYPGVTTAWHAHRRQYDEWFVVKGALKVGLAVPDGRGGYRVRFLSLSEHDGKVLRIRPGVLHGWRNHT
;
A
#
# COMPACT_ATOMS: atom_id res chain seq x y z
N MET A 1 32.02 -16.78 15.20
CA MET A 1 31.05 -17.17 14.15
C MET A 1 30.04 -16.03 14.06
N SER A 2 30.09 -15.24 12.99
CA SER A 2 29.16 -14.12 12.79
C SER A 2 27.83 -14.69 12.35
N SER A 3 26.79 -14.58 13.17
CA SER A 3 25.43 -14.90 12.74
C SER A 3 24.96 -13.76 11.83
N THR A 4 25.02 -13.97 10.52
CA THR A 4 24.29 -13.15 9.56
C THR A 4 22.80 -13.33 9.88
N ALA A 5 22.18 -12.32 10.48
CA ALA A 5 20.74 -12.30 10.67
C ALA A 5 20.09 -12.39 9.28
N ILE A 6 19.34 -13.45 9.03
CA ILE A 6 18.47 -13.55 7.85
C ILE A 6 17.41 -12.45 8.04
N PRO A 7 17.26 -11.48 7.12
CA PRO A 7 16.20 -10.49 7.27
C PRO A 7 14.86 -11.22 7.22
N ALA A 8 14.05 -11.09 8.26
CA ALA A 8 12.74 -11.74 8.39
C ALA A 8 11.67 -11.15 7.45
N HIS A 9 12.07 -10.40 6.42
CA HIS A 9 11.17 -9.75 5.50
C HIS A 9 11.32 -10.42 4.14
N GLY A 10 10.24 -11.05 3.68
CA GLY A 10 10.14 -11.61 2.34
C GLY A 10 10.64 -10.61 1.30
N ASN A 11 11.16 -11.13 0.19
CA ASN A 11 11.80 -10.34 -0.86
C ASN A 11 10.77 -9.45 -1.57
N LEU A 12 10.39 -8.32 -0.96
CA LEU A 12 9.35 -7.41 -1.46
C LEU A 12 9.91 -6.45 -2.53
N LEU A 13 10.52 -7.03 -3.56
CA LEU A 13 11.09 -6.29 -4.69
C LEU A 13 10.02 -5.45 -5.43
N HIS A 14 8.74 -5.74 -5.24
CA HIS A 14 7.63 -5.04 -5.87
C HIS A 14 7.26 -3.69 -5.22
N PHE A 15 7.80 -3.36 -4.04
CA PHE A 15 7.67 -2.01 -3.47
C PHE A 15 8.84 -1.07 -3.82
N LYS A 16 9.70 -1.48 -4.77
CA LYS A 16 10.81 -0.64 -5.24
C LYS A 16 10.30 0.50 -6.13
N ASP A 17 11.08 1.58 -6.18
CA ASP A 17 10.92 2.70 -7.12
C ASP A 17 9.60 3.48 -7.04
N LEU A 18 9.14 3.74 -5.80
CA LEU A 18 7.94 4.54 -5.51
C LEU A 18 8.24 6.04 -5.32
N GLU A 19 9.47 6.48 -5.59
CA GLU A 19 9.88 7.87 -5.43
C GLU A 19 9.01 8.81 -6.29
N GLY A 20 8.41 9.80 -5.62
CA GLY A 20 7.47 10.73 -6.23
C GLY A 20 6.03 10.20 -6.37
N PHE A 21 5.76 8.94 -6.02
CA PHE A 21 4.42 8.34 -6.03
C PHE A 21 3.87 8.11 -4.62
N ALA A 22 4.60 7.33 -3.83
CA ALA A 22 4.13 6.86 -2.55
C ALA A 22 5.29 6.49 -1.63
N GLU A 23 4.98 6.31 -0.36
CA GLU A 23 5.86 5.75 0.65
C GLU A 23 5.25 4.44 1.14
N VAL A 24 6.10 3.50 1.53
CA VAL A 24 5.67 2.23 2.15
C VAL A 24 6.29 2.14 3.52
N ARG A 25 5.45 1.86 4.52
CA ARG A 25 5.87 1.65 5.90
C ARG A 25 5.25 0.38 6.46
N ASP A 26 5.89 -0.20 7.46
CA ASP A 26 5.26 -1.27 8.25
C ASP A 26 4.06 -0.70 9.01
N ALA A 27 3.02 -1.51 9.20
CA ALA A 27 1.91 -1.16 10.08
C ALA A 27 2.43 -0.99 11.51
N GLY A 28 1.94 0.04 12.23
CA GLY A 28 2.56 0.55 13.45
C GLY A 28 2.91 -0.50 14.51
N LEU A 29 1.95 -1.38 14.83
CA LEU A 29 2.17 -2.48 15.76
C LEU A 29 1.62 -3.78 15.19
N ARG A 30 2.48 -4.81 15.10
CA ARG A 30 2.11 -6.16 14.67
C ARG A 30 2.51 -7.18 15.74
N TYR A 31 1.53 -7.98 16.17
CA TYR A 31 1.73 -9.08 17.10
C TYR A 31 1.20 -10.38 16.52
N ASP A 32 2.08 -11.35 16.33
CA ASP A 32 1.75 -12.69 15.85
C ASP A 32 1.99 -13.67 17.01
N ASP A 33 0.94 -14.40 17.42
CA ASP A 33 1.03 -15.51 18.39
C ASP A 33 0.21 -16.73 17.91
N ASP A 34 0.20 -17.80 18.70
CA ASP A 34 -0.54 -19.04 18.42
C ASP A 34 -2.06 -18.85 18.28
N ARG A 35 -2.59 -17.73 18.78
CA ARG A 35 -4.00 -17.37 18.70
C ARG A 35 -4.32 -16.55 17.46
N GLY A 36 -3.32 -15.94 16.82
CA GLY A 36 -3.47 -15.23 15.56
C GLY A 36 -2.59 -13.98 15.42
N ARG A 37 -2.87 -13.22 14.36
CA ARG A 37 -2.20 -11.95 14.03
C ARG A 37 -3.07 -10.76 14.39
N ARG A 38 -2.47 -9.76 15.04
CA ARG A 38 -3.12 -8.49 15.41
C ARG A 38 -2.32 -7.32 14.86
N TYR A 39 -3.02 -6.40 14.22
CA TYR A 39 -2.48 -5.09 13.86
C TYR A 39 -3.12 -4.05 14.76
N MET A 40 -2.30 -3.19 15.37
CA MET A 40 -2.74 -2.04 16.16
C MET A 40 -2.05 -0.79 15.64
N ASP A 41 -2.71 0.35 15.81
CA ASP A 41 -2.20 1.65 15.38
C ASP A 41 -1.65 1.65 13.94
N ILE A 42 -2.46 1.15 13.00
CA ILE A 42 -2.04 0.92 11.61
C ILE A 42 -1.56 2.22 10.96
N PHE A 43 -2.27 3.33 11.20
CA PHE A 43 -2.05 4.60 10.53
C PHE A 43 -1.34 5.66 11.41
N GLY A 44 -1.20 5.44 12.72
CA GLY A 44 -0.75 6.48 13.65
C GLY A 44 -1.84 7.52 13.89
N GLU A 45 -1.43 8.79 14.02
CA GLU A 45 -2.36 9.91 14.17
C GLU A 45 -3.18 10.14 12.89
N VAL A 46 -4.50 9.97 13.00
CA VAL A 46 -5.43 10.16 11.89
C VAL A 46 -6.02 11.57 11.96
N THR A 47 -5.65 12.41 10.99
CA THR A 47 -6.18 13.78 10.82
C THR A 47 -7.26 13.87 9.74
N GLY A 48 -7.75 12.72 9.26
CA GLY A 48 -8.71 12.60 8.17
C GLY A 48 -9.78 11.55 8.44
N GLN A 49 -10.23 10.88 7.38
CA GLN A 49 -11.28 9.87 7.43
C GLN A 49 -10.69 8.47 7.27
N ILE A 50 -11.31 7.49 7.93
CA ILE A 50 -11.05 6.07 7.69
C ILE A 50 -12.22 5.52 6.89
N ASN A 51 -11.92 5.03 5.70
CA ASN A 51 -12.89 4.39 4.83
C ASN A 51 -12.57 2.90 4.72
N VAL A 52 -13.62 2.08 4.68
CA VAL A 52 -13.51 0.63 4.44
C VAL A 52 -14.20 0.31 3.14
N THR A 53 -13.50 -0.41 2.26
CA THR A 53 -14.06 -0.89 1.00
C THR A 53 -14.05 -2.41 0.98
N TYR A 54 -15.21 -2.98 0.63
CA TYR A 54 -15.35 -4.40 0.33
C TYR A 54 -15.83 -4.53 -1.11
N CYS A 55 -15.20 -5.41 -1.90
CA CYS A 55 -15.51 -5.56 -3.31
C CYS A 55 -15.26 -7.00 -3.79
N TYR A 56 -15.96 -7.39 -4.86
CA TYR A 56 -15.76 -8.70 -5.48
C TYR A 56 -14.41 -8.80 -6.21
N PRO A 57 -13.89 -10.01 -6.42
CA PRO A 57 -12.70 -10.23 -7.22
C PRO A 57 -12.88 -9.68 -8.64
N GLY A 58 -11.84 -9.05 -9.18
CA GLY A 58 -11.83 -8.46 -10.52
C GLY A 58 -12.33 -7.02 -10.60
N VAL A 59 -13.01 -6.51 -9.58
CA VAL A 59 -13.46 -5.09 -9.52
C VAL A 59 -12.25 -4.17 -9.61
N THR A 60 -12.40 -3.09 -10.39
CA THR A 60 -11.37 -2.07 -10.58
C THR A 60 -11.94 -0.70 -10.22
N THR A 61 -11.21 0.03 -9.38
CA THR A 61 -11.50 1.42 -9.00
C THR A 61 -10.29 2.25 -9.37
N ALA A 62 -10.34 2.91 -10.53
CA ALA A 62 -9.29 3.78 -11.04
C ALA A 62 -9.85 4.68 -12.15
N TRP A 63 -9.29 5.86 -12.42
CA TRP A 63 -8.22 6.53 -11.70
C TRP A 63 -8.80 7.71 -10.93
N HIS A 64 -8.28 7.99 -9.74
CA HIS A 64 -8.60 9.21 -8.99
C HIS A 64 -7.37 9.78 -8.29
N ALA A 65 -7.44 11.04 -7.90
CA ALA A 65 -6.40 11.70 -7.12
C ALA A 65 -7.03 12.74 -6.20
N HIS A 66 -6.41 12.91 -5.04
CA HIS A 66 -6.75 14.00 -4.13
C HIS A 66 -5.76 15.15 -4.31
N ARG A 67 -6.27 16.38 -4.34
CA ARG A 67 -5.42 17.57 -4.53
C ARG A 67 -4.55 17.89 -3.32
N ARG A 68 -5.02 17.57 -2.11
CA ARG A 68 -4.37 17.95 -0.84
C ARG A 68 -4.22 16.81 0.17
N GLN A 69 -4.99 15.74 0.02
CA GLN A 69 -5.05 14.65 0.99
C GLN A 69 -4.09 13.54 0.57
N TYR A 70 -3.46 12.91 1.56
CA TYR A 70 -2.80 11.62 1.39
C TYR A 70 -3.86 10.53 1.49
N ASP A 71 -3.69 9.48 0.70
CA ASP A 71 -4.40 8.22 0.93
C ASP A 71 -3.44 7.21 1.53
N GLU A 72 -3.86 6.57 2.61
CA GLU A 72 -3.12 5.50 3.25
C GLU A 72 -3.91 4.20 3.16
N TRP A 73 -3.35 3.23 2.45
CA TRP A 73 -4.00 1.95 2.21
C TRP A 73 -3.33 0.85 2.98
N PHE A 74 -4.16 0.04 3.63
CA PHE A 74 -3.79 -1.20 4.30
C PHE A 74 -4.78 -2.27 3.89
N VAL A 75 -4.29 -3.42 3.41
CA VAL A 75 -5.15 -4.52 2.99
C VAL A 75 -5.37 -5.45 4.17
N VAL A 76 -6.59 -5.48 4.67
CA VAL A 76 -6.99 -6.36 5.79
C VAL A 76 -7.18 -7.81 5.32
N LYS A 77 -7.70 -8.01 4.10
CA LYS A 77 -7.98 -9.32 3.53
C LYS A 77 -7.79 -9.30 2.00
N GLY A 78 -7.23 -10.36 1.45
CA GLY A 78 -7.03 -10.53 0.01
C GLY A 78 -5.81 -9.78 -0.54
N ALA A 79 -5.84 -9.48 -1.84
CA ALA A 79 -4.76 -8.79 -2.53
C ALA A 79 -5.26 -7.83 -3.63
N LEU A 80 -4.61 -6.68 -3.70
CA LEU A 80 -4.84 -5.66 -4.71
C LEU A 80 -3.60 -5.54 -5.62
N LYS A 81 -3.83 -5.37 -6.92
CA LYS A 81 -2.83 -4.72 -7.78
C LYS A 81 -3.12 -3.24 -7.85
N VAL A 82 -2.20 -2.47 -7.30
CA VAL A 82 -2.28 -1.02 -7.21
C VAL A 82 -1.57 -0.42 -8.41
N GLY A 83 -2.20 0.58 -9.03
CA GLY A 83 -1.60 1.43 -10.05
C GLY A 83 -1.39 2.84 -9.50
N LEU A 84 -0.22 3.43 -9.77
CA LEU A 84 0.15 4.80 -9.41
C LEU A 84 0.67 5.51 -10.66
N ALA A 85 0.23 6.74 -10.90
CA ALA A 85 0.59 7.52 -12.08
C ALA A 85 0.82 9.00 -11.72
N VAL A 86 1.89 9.57 -12.26
CA VAL A 86 2.21 11.00 -12.16
C VAL A 86 2.54 11.57 -13.54
N PRO A 87 2.20 12.84 -13.83
CA PRO A 87 2.59 13.47 -15.09
C PRO A 87 4.10 13.42 -15.31
N ASP A 88 4.54 13.19 -16.54
CA ASP A 88 5.97 13.13 -16.90
C ASP A 88 6.56 14.46 -17.41
N GLY A 89 5.73 15.51 -17.47
CA GLY A 89 6.10 16.84 -17.98
C GLY A 89 6.11 16.97 -19.51
N ARG A 90 5.79 15.90 -20.25
CA ARG A 90 5.79 15.85 -21.73
C ARG A 90 4.41 15.55 -22.32
N GLY A 91 3.36 15.66 -21.50
CA GLY A 91 2.00 15.30 -21.87
C GLY A 91 1.64 13.83 -21.63
N GLY A 92 2.55 13.05 -21.04
CA GLY A 92 2.33 11.65 -20.66
C GLY A 92 2.32 11.44 -19.14
N TYR A 93 2.36 10.17 -18.75
CA TYR A 93 2.40 9.75 -17.35
C TYR A 93 3.51 8.71 -17.14
N ARG A 94 4.25 8.88 -16.04
CA ARG A 94 5.08 7.82 -15.48
C ARG A 94 4.18 6.95 -14.60
N VAL A 95 4.16 5.64 -14.85
CA VAL A 95 3.28 4.69 -14.16
C VAL A 95 4.09 3.66 -13.38
N ARG A 96 3.58 3.26 -12.22
CA ARG A 96 4.09 2.16 -11.39
C ARG A 96 2.96 1.24 -11.00
N PHE A 97 3.28 -0.05 -10.89
CA PHE A 97 2.39 -1.07 -10.38
C PHE A 97 3.08 -1.83 -9.26
N LEU A 98 2.30 -2.14 -8.23
CA LEU A 98 2.73 -2.94 -7.10
C LEU A 98 1.57 -3.82 -6.64
N SER A 99 1.89 -4.89 -5.92
CA SER A 99 0.91 -5.70 -5.23
C SER A 99 0.86 -5.28 -3.76
N LEU A 100 -0.33 -5.20 -3.17
CA LEU A 100 -0.52 -4.98 -1.74
C LEU A 100 -1.53 -5.99 -1.24
N SER A 101 -1.20 -6.73 -0.19
CA SER A 101 -1.98 -7.87 0.29
C SER A 101 -2.03 -7.96 1.81
N GLU A 102 -2.93 -8.81 2.30
CA GLU A 102 -3.08 -9.14 3.72
C GLU A 102 -1.82 -9.76 4.35
N HIS A 103 -0.89 -10.27 3.54
CA HIS A 103 0.34 -10.89 4.01
C HIS A 103 1.48 -9.89 4.20
N ASP A 104 1.39 -8.71 3.59
CA ASP A 104 2.48 -7.73 3.61
C ASP A 104 2.60 -7.05 4.97
N GLY A 105 1.46 -6.76 5.62
CA GLY A 105 1.45 -6.00 6.88
C GLY A 105 1.99 -4.58 6.72
N LYS A 106 1.80 -3.98 5.54
CA LYS A 106 2.36 -2.68 5.18
C LYS A 106 1.27 -1.68 4.83
N VAL A 107 1.57 -0.41 5.08
CA VAL A 107 0.75 0.73 4.69
C VAL A 107 1.39 1.39 3.48
N LEU A 108 0.62 1.54 2.41
CA LEU A 108 0.98 2.35 1.25
C LEU A 108 0.43 3.77 1.45
N ARG A 109 1.32 4.74 1.61
CA ARG A 109 0.98 6.17 1.76
C ARG A 109 1.18 6.89 0.42
N ILE A 110 0.09 7.15 -0.28
CA ILE A 110 0.06 7.78 -1.60
C ILE A 110 0.06 9.29 -1.46
N ARG A 111 0.93 9.98 -2.21
CA ARG A 111 1.06 11.44 -2.14
C ARG A 111 -0.13 12.16 -2.80
N PRO A 112 -0.49 13.37 -2.33
CA PRO A 112 -1.42 14.23 -3.05
C PRO A 112 -0.99 14.46 -4.50
N GLY A 113 -1.97 14.50 -5.41
CA GLY A 113 -1.75 14.70 -6.85
C GLY A 113 -1.34 13.45 -7.63
N VAL A 114 -1.09 12.32 -6.96
CA VAL A 114 -0.80 11.04 -7.64
C VAL A 114 -2.12 10.39 -8.04
N LEU A 115 -2.30 10.16 -9.34
CA LEU A 115 -3.41 9.36 -9.84
C LEU A 115 -3.21 7.92 -9.38
N HIS A 116 -4.23 7.33 -8.78
CA HIS A 116 -4.13 6.00 -8.24
C HIS A 116 -5.44 5.23 -8.37
N GLY A 117 -5.32 3.93 -8.18
CA GLY A 117 -6.41 2.99 -8.18
C GLY A 117 -5.93 1.58 -7.98
N TRP A 118 -6.87 0.65 -7.94
CA TRP A 118 -6.57 -0.76 -7.72
C TRP A 118 -7.52 -1.67 -8.48
N ARG A 119 -7.08 -2.90 -8.69
CA ARG A 119 -7.91 -4.04 -9.08
C ARG A 119 -7.81 -5.12 -8.01
N ASN A 120 -8.95 -5.62 -7.54
CA ASN A 120 -8.99 -6.74 -6.60
C ASN A 120 -8.67 -8.05 -7.33
N HIS A 121 -7.75 -8.85 -6.80
CA HIS A 121 -7.35 -10.14 -7.37
C HIS A 121 -8.01 -11.35 -6.72
N THR A 122 -8.55 -11.21 -5.52
CA THR A 122 -8.95 -12.31 -4.63
C THR A 122 -10.37 -12.21 -4.14
#